data_AF-A0A838HU73-F1
#
_entry.id   AF-A0A838HU73-F1
#
_cell.length_a   1.000
_cell.length_b   1.000
_cell.length_c   1.000
_cell.angle_alpha   90.00
_cell.angle_beta   90.00
_cell.angle_gamma   90.00
#
_symmetry.space_group_name_H-M   'P 1'
#
loop_
_entity.id
_entity.type
_entity.pdbx_description
1 polymer ?
#
loop_
_entity_poly.entity_id
_entity_poly.type
_entity_poly.pdbx_seq_one_letter_code
_entity_poly.pdbx_strand_id
1 'polypeptide(L)'
;MPDVGEEFTLLVKNGVLNYTLDAHADDADATVTMDPAVLDDLNLGVVTLDQAVADGDIAVEGEADKVAEFVGLLDSLDFWFEIVRS
;
A
#
# COMPACT_ATOMS: atom_id res chain seq x y z
N MET A 1 -0.32 -8.84 8.21
CA MET A 1 -1.67 -9.28 7.83
C MET A 1 -2.16 -10.32 8.83
N PRO A 2 -2.98 -9.91 9.80
CA PRO A 2 -3.29 -10.75 10.96
C PRO A 2 -4.06 -12.03 10.60
N ASP A 3 -4.95 -11.98 9.61
CA ASP A 3 -5.76 -13.12 9.17
C ASP A 3 -4.94 -14.30 8.60
N VAL A 4 -3.82 -13.99 7.94
CA VAL A 4 -2.93 -15.00 7.32
C VAL A 4 -1.59 -15.16 8.02
N GLY A 5 -1.29 -14.28 8.99
CA GLY A 5 -0.02 -14.30 9.73
C GLY A 5 1.20 -13.89 8.90
N GLU A 6 1.01 -13.19 7.77
CA GLU A 6 2.08 -12.77 6.87
C GLU A 6 2.53 -11.33 7.17
N GLU A 7 3.84 -11.08 7.07
CA GLU A 7 4.46 -9.78 7.26
C GLU A 7 5.34 -9.42 6.06
N PHE A 8 5.35 -8.14 5.74
CA PHE A 8 6.06 -7.61 4.58
C PHE A 8 6.77 -6.32 4.99
N THR A 9 8.01 -6.16 4.55
CA THR A 9 8.69 -4.87 4.59
C THR A 9 8.68 -4.28 3.19
N LEU A 10 8.19 -3.04 3.07
CA LEU A 10 8.23 -2.26 1.85
C LEU A 10 9.28 -1.16 1.99
N LEU A 11 10.18 -1.04 1.01
CA LEU A 11 11.21 -0.01 0.98
C LEU A 11 11.24 0.69 -0.37
N VAL A 12 10.90 1.98 -0.37
CA VAL A 12 11.10 2.85 -1.54
C VAL A 12 12.44 3.55 -1.43
N LYS A 13 13.35 3.27 -2.37
CA LYS A 13 14.66 3.93 -2.44
C LYS A 13 15.11 4.10 -3.88
N ASN A 14 15.65 5.27 -4.20
CA ASN A 14 16.12 5.60 -5.56
C ASN A 14 15.04 5.41 -6.64
N GLY A 15 13.77 5.68 -6.33
CA GLY A 15 12.65 5.51 -7.26
C GLY A 15 12.25 4.05 -7.51
N VAL A 16 12.70 3.11 -6.67
CA VAL A 16 12.37 1.68 -6.78
C VAL A 16 11.68 1.22 -5.49
N LEU A 17 10.53 0.58 -5.64
CA LEU A 17 9.85 -0.14 -4.56
C LEU A 17 10.41 -1.56 -4.45
N ASN A 18 10.94 -1.91 -3.29
CA ASN A 18 11.40 -3.25 -2.95
C ASN A 18 10.49 -3.83 -1.87
N TYR A 19 10.28 -5.15 -1.91
CA TYR A 19 9.53 -5.87 -0.87
C TYR A 19 10.33 -7.07 -0.37
N THR A 20 10.19 -7.37 0.92
CA THR A 20 10.75 -8.56 1.55
C THR A 20 9.65 -9.28 2.31
N LEU A 21 9.48 -10.57 2.03
CA LEU A 21 8.53 -11.46 2.73
C LEU A 21 9.08 -11.86 4.10
N ASP A 22 8.17 -12.16 5.03
CA ASP A 22 8.47 -12.67 6.37
C ASP A 22 9.44 -11.76 7.14
N ALA A 23 9.30 -10.46 6.92
CA ALA A 23 10.19 -9.44 7.48
C ALA A 23 9.40 -8.24 7.99
N HIS A 24 9.80 -7.77 9.16
CA HIS A 24 9.38 -6.51 9.77
C HIS A 24 10.62 -5.69 10.10
N ALA A 25 10.65 -4.42 9.67
CA ALA A 25 11.78 -3.54 9.90
C ALA A 25 11.56 -2.75 11.21
N ASP A 26 12.49 -2.89 12.16
CA ASP A 26 12.42 -2.21 13.46
C ASP A 26 12.42 -0.67 13.35
N ASP A 27 12.97 -0.14 12.25
CA ASP A 27 13.09 1.29 11.94
C ASP A 27 12.16 1.75 10.81
N ALA A 28 11.06 1.02 10.58
CA ALA A 28 10.04 1.43 9.61
C ALA A 28 9.42 2.79 9.96
N ASP A 29 9.25 3.66 8.97
CA ASP A 29 8.58 4.96 9.15
C ASP A 29 7.12 4.80 9.62
N ALA A 30 6.45 3.73 9.17
CA ALA A 30 5.11 3.37 9.59
C ALA A 30 4.87 1.86 9.44
N THR A 31 3.99 1.32 10.27
CA THR A 31 3.44 -0.04 10.15
C THR A 31 1.97 0.04 9.77
N VAL A 32 1.60 -0.68 8.71
CA VAL A 32 0.21 -0.78 8.26
C VAL A 32 -0.28 -2.20 8.50
N THR A 33 -1.38 -2.33 9.23
CA THR A 33 -2.04 -3.61 9.50
C THR A 33 -3.38 -3.63 8.81
N MET A 34 -3.59 -4.64 7.96
CA MET A 34 -4.84 -4.90 7.24
C MET A 34 -4.93 -6.38 6.87
N ASP A 35 -6.13 -6.83 6.47
CA ASP A 35 -6.36 -8.16 5.91
C ASP A 35 -6.10 -8.20 4.40
N PRO A 36 -5.76 -9.38 3.82
CA PRO A 36 -5.48 -9.51 2.39
C PRO A 36 -6.62 -9.02 1.49
N ALA A 37 -7.88 -9.21 1.91
CA ALA A 37 -9.04 -8.78 1.15
C ALA A 37 -9.11 -7.25 1.00
N VAL A 38 -8.68 -6.49 2.01
CA VAL A 38 -8.61 -5.02 1.94
C VAL A 38 -7.57 -4.58 0.93
N LEU A 39 -6.43 -5.28 0.87
CA LEU A 39 -5.38 -5.02 -0.13
C LEU A 39 -5.87 -5.30 -1.57
N ASP A 40 -6.64 -6.37 -1.77
CA ASP A 40 -7.25 -6.67 -3.06
C ASP A 40 -8.22 -5.56 -3.51
N ASP A 41 -9.10 -5.11 -2.62
CA ASP A 41 -10.05 -4.02 -2.91
C ASP A 41 -9.34 -2.68 -3.19
N LEU A 42 -8.25 -2.39 -2.48
CA LEU A 42 -7.39 -1.23 -2.76
C LEU A 42 -6.76 -1.31 -4.16
N ASN A 43 -6.19 -2.46 -4.53
CA ASN A 43 -5.58 -2.66 -5.85
C ASN A 43 -6.59 -2.59 -7.00
N LEU A 44 -7.84 -3.00 -6.76
CA LEU A 44 -8.93 -2.90 -7.71
C LEU A 44 -9.58 -1.50 -7.74
N GLY A 45 -9.20 -0.61 -6.82
CA GLY A 45 -9.79 0.73 -6.68
C GLY A 45 -11.23 0.72 -6.18
N VAL A 46 -11.67 -0.37 -5.54
CA VAL A 46 -13.02 -0.51 -4.94
C VAL A 46 -13.15 0.35 -3.70
N VAL A 47 -12.09 0.39 -2.88
CA VAL A 47 -11.96 1.26 -1.71
C VAL A 47 -10.72 2.14 -1.84
N THR A 48 -10.71 3.25 -1.12
CA THR A 48 -9.52 4.11 -0.99
C THR A 48 -8.84 3.85 0.35
N LEU A 49 -7.54 4.15 0.45
CA LEU A 49 -6.80 4.03 1.70
C LEU A 49 -7.47 4.85 2.81
N ASP A 50 -7.80 6.12 2.53
CA ASP A 50 -8.44 7.02 3.49
C ASP A 50 -9.77 6.46 4.01
N GLN A 51 -10.57 5.88 3.12
CA GLN A 51 -11.85 5.28 3.51
C GLN A 51 -11.65 4.03 4.36
N ALA A 52 -10.75 3.12 3.97
CA ALA A 52 -10.47 1.91 4.74
C ALA A 52 -9.85 2.21 6.13
N VAL A 53 -9.08 3.31 6.25
CA VAL A 53 -8.63 3.81 7.56
C VAL A 53 -9.81 4.36 8.38
N ALA A 54 -10.70 5.15 7.77
CA ALA A 54 -11.87 5.72 8.45
C ALA A 54 -12.87 4.65 8.92
N ASP A 55 -13.03 3.58 8.14
CA ASP A 55 -13.91 2.45 8.42
C ASP A 55 -13.31 1.48 9.46
N GLY A 56 -12.00 1.60 9.74
CA GLY A 56 -11.27 0.81 10.73
C GLY A 56 -10.73 -0.51 10.20
N ASP A 57 -10.79 -0.73 8.90
CA ASP A 57 -10.26 -1.92 8.21
C ASP A 57 -8.73 -1.88 8.09
N ILE A 58 -8.13 -0.70 8.24
CA ILE A 58 -6.69 -0.48 8.26
C ILE A 58 -6.29 0.22 9.54
N ALA A 59 -5.31 -0.34 10.24
CA ALA A 59 -4.61 0.33 11.34
C ALA A 59 -3.24 0.81 10.87
N VAL A 60 -2.89 2.06 11.22
CA VAL A 60 -1.59 2.66 10.94
C VAL A 60 -0.93 3.06 12.24
N GLU A 61 0.29 2.56 12.46
CA GLU A 61 1.17 2.96 13.56
C GLU A 61 2.41 3.67 12.99
N GLY A 62 2.93 4.67 13.69
CA GLY A 62 4.04 5.51 13.20
C GLY A 62 3.57 6.74 12.42
N GLU A 63 4.30 7.11 11.36
CA GLU A 63 4.04 8.32 10.58
C GLU A 63 2.98 8.09 9.48
N ALA A 64 1.72 8.41 9.76
CA ALA A 64 0.63 8.24 8.79
C ALA A 64 0.85 9.00 7.46
N ASP A 65 1.50 10.17 7.51
CA ASP A 65 1.84 10.95 6.32
C ASP A 65 2.78 10.18 5.37
N LYS A 66 3.61 9.26 5.88
CA LYS A 66 4.51 8.41 5.07
C LYS A 66 3.74 7.36 4.28
N VAL A 67 2.64 6.85 4.84
CA VAL A 67 1.74 5.93 4.14
C VAL A 67 1.00 6.66 3.02
N ALA A 68 0.53 7.89 3.28
CA ALA A 68 -0.10 8.73 2.27
C ALA A 68 0.88 9.13 1.16
N GLU A 69 2.12 9.49 1.51
CA GLU A 69 3.20 9.75 0.56
C GLU A 69 3.45 8.53 -0.34
N PHE A 70 3.58 7.34 0.26
CA PHE A 70 3.78 6.09 -0.47
C PHE A 70 2.65 5.81 -1.47
N VAL A 71 1.38 5.92 -1.04
CA VAL A 71 0.23 5.71 -1.95
C VAL A 71 0.22 6.75 -3.07
N GLY A 72 0.60 8.00 -2.79
CA GLY A 72 0.74 9.04 -3.79
C GLY A 72 1.84 8.79 -4.84
N LEU A 73 2.76 7.85 -4.60
CA LEU A 73 3.77 7.43 -5.59
C LEU A 73 3.21 6.40 -6.60
N LEU A 74 2.06 5.79 -6.30
CA LEU A 74 1.45 4.78 -7.17
C LEU A 74 0.68 5.48 -8.29
N ASP A 75 1.00 5.09 -9.53
CA ASP A 75 0.33 5.64 -10.71
C ASP A 75 -1.03 4.98 -10.91
N SER A 76 -2.02 5.79 -11.28
CA SER A 76 -3.34 5.33 -11.70
C SER A 76 -3.34 5.18 -13.22
N LEU A 77 -3.38 3.93 -13.70
CA LEU A 77 -3.31 3.67 -15.13
C LEU A 77 -4.66 3.91 -15.82
N ASP A 78 -4.68 4.89 -16.73
CA ASP A 78 -5.83 5.08 -17.61
C ASP A 78 -5.96 3.92 -18.60
N PHE A 79 -7.10 3.23 -18.57
CA PHE A 79 -7.38 2.09 -19.46
C PHE A 79 -7.36 2.47 -20.94
N TRP A 80 -7.64 3.74 -21.27
CA TRP A 80 -7.69 4.26 -22.64
C TRP A 80 -6.34 4.86 -23.09
N PHE A 81 -5.26 4.11 -22.94
CA PHE A 81 -3.99 4.54 -23.55
C PHE A 81 -4.09 4.46 -25.08
N GLU A 82 -3.55 5.47 -25.77
CA GLU A 82 -3.54 5.48 -27.23
C GLU A 82 -2.63 4.35 -27.77
N ILE A 83 -3.18 3.47 -28.62
CA ILE A 83 -2.44 2.32 -29.18
C ILE A 83 -1.82 2.64 -30.56
N VAL A 84 -2.41 3.55 -31.35
CA VAL A 84 -2.08 3.71 -32.80
C VAL A 84 -1.37 5.02 -33.17
N ARG A 85 -0.98 5.84 -32.20
CA ARG A 85 -0.11 7.00 -32.46
C ARG A 85 0.89 7.21 -31.33
N SER A 86 2.13 7.47 -31.74
CA SER A 86 3.27 7.90 -30.94
C SER A 86 3.69 9.29 -31.38
#